data_AF-A0A2V9HRB6-F1
#
_entry.id   AF-A0A2V9HRB6-F1
#
_cell.length_a   1.000
_cell.length_b   1.000
_cell.length_c   1.000
_cell.angle_alpha   90.00
_cell.angle_beta   90.00
_cell.angle_gamma   90.00
#
_symmetry.space_group_name_H-M   'P 1'
#
loop_
_entity.id
_entity.type
_entity.pdbx_description
1 polymer ?
#
loop_
_entity_poly.entity_id
_entity_poly.type
_entity_poly.pdbx_seq_one_letter_code
_entity_poly.pdbx_strand_id
1 'polypeptide(L)'
;EEVVRLYRQRMQIEQCFRDWKSHLGLRGLHLQVQKSERLLRVLMGFTLAYLIVLLLGADPFAEKLRPYFEQQRRKPRHGTCKVLSVLSIALQVLCDARWEQRARKRLIEILARLAQGRGVALLPAFSP
;
A
#
# COMPACT_ATOMS: atom_id res chain seq x y z
N GLU A 1 30.95 21.19 9.03
CA GLU A 1 30.17 20.60 7.91
C GLU A 1 29.62 19.21 8.21
N GLU A 2 30.37 18.34 8.87
CA GLU A 2 29.95 16.96 9.19
C GLU A 2 28.71 16.86 10.10
N VAL A 3 28.60 17.72 11.13
CA VAL A 3 27.41 17.81 12.00
C VAL A 3 26.15 18.16 11.20
N VAL A 4 26.24 19.07 10.23
CA VAL A 4 25.11 19.45 9.36
C VAL A 4 24.70 18.29 8.45
N ARG A 5 25.66 17.51 7.95
CA ARG A 5 25.40 16.30 7.16
C ARG A 5 24.68 15.24 7.97
N LEU A 6 25.14 14.96 9.20
CA LEU A 6 24.49 14.02 10.11
C LEU A 6 23.08 14.48 10.50
N TYR A 7 22.89 15.79 10.70
CA TYR A 7 21.58 16.35 11.01
C TYR A 7 20.58 16.21 9.85
N ARG A 8 21.04 16.38 8.60
CA ARG A 8 20.21 16.11 7.41
C ARG A 8 19.80 14.64 7.31
N GLN A 9 20.70 13.70 7.62
CA GLN A 9 20.38 12.27 7.63
C GLN A 9 19.33 11.93 8.69
N ARG A 10 19.42 12.50 9.90
CA ARG A 10 18.40 12.34 10.94
C ARG A 10 17.02 12.84 10.47
N MET A 11 16.97 14.00 9.83
CA MET A 11 15.71 14.55 9.32
C MET A 11 15.05 13.62 8.29
N GLN A 12 15.85 12.97 7.43
CA GLN A 12 15.34 11.98 6.47
C GLN A 12 14.69 10.78 7.16
N ILE A 13 15.29 10.30 8.27
CA ILE A 13 14.75 9.20 9.07
C ILE A 13 13.41 9.61 9.71
N GLU A 14 13.35 10.80 10.32
CA GLU A 14 12.12 11.31 10.95
C GLU A 14 11.00 11.54 9.93
N GLN A 15 11.34 12.07 8.75
CA GLN A 15 10.40 12.26 7.65
C GLN A 15 9.89 10.91 7.14
N CYS A 16 10.78 9.93 6.95
CA CYS A 16 10.42 8.57 6.58
C CYS A 16 9.45 7.95 7.59
N PHE A 17 9.71 8.08 8.90
CA PHE A 17 8.79 7.57 9.92
C PHE A 17 7.44 8.30 9.93
N ARG A 18 7.42 9.61 9.66
CA ARG A 18 6.19 10.40 9.58
C ARG A 18 5.33 9.97 8.41
N ASP A 19 5.96 9.79 7.25
CA ASP A 19 5.28 9.36 6.02
C ASP A 19 4.80 7.91 6.17
N TRP A 20 5.63 7.03 6.75
CA TRP A 20 5.27 5.64 7.03
C TRP A 20 4.06 5.53 7.97
N LYS A 21 4.05 6.27 9.09
CA LYS A 21 2.88 6.31 9.98
C LYS A 21 1.62 6.82 9.28
N SER A 22 1.77 7.79 8.38
CA SER A 22 0.65 8.33 7.61
C SER A 22 0.11 7.29 6.61
N HIS A 23 1.00 6.57 5.91
CA HIS A 23 0.62 5.52 4.96
C HIS A 23 0.00 4.29 5.63
N LEU A 24 0.47 3.92 6.83
CA LEU A 24 -0.10 2.83 7.62
C LEU A 24 -1.42 3.21 8.33
N GLY A 25 -1.85 4.48 8.24
CA GLY A 25 -3.05 4.96 8.95
C GLY A 25 -2.87 5.03 10.47
N LEU A 26 -1.64 4.98 10.97
CA LEU A 26 -1.32 4.97 12.42
C LEU A 26 -1.45 6.35 13.07
N ARG A 27 -1.70 7.40 12.28
CA ARG A 27 -1.82 8.77 12.79
C ARG A 27 -3.14 8.90 13.57
N GLY A 28 -3.04 9.22 14.86
CA GLY A 28 -4.19 9.33 15.76
C GLY A 28 -4.58 8.01 16.45
N LEU A 29 -3.91 6.89 16.14
CA LEU A 29 -4.10 5.65 16.88
C LEU A 29 -3.34 5.71 18.22
N HIS A 30 -4.08 5.66 19.32
CA HIS A 30 -3.52 5.52 20.65
C HIS A 30 -3.33 4.03 20.96
N LEU A 31 -2.20 3.47 20.55
CA LEU A 31 -1.85 2.08 20.84
C LEU A 31 -1.47 1.94 22.32
N GLN A 32 -2.42 1.46 23.14
CA GLN A 32 -2.19 1.16 24.56
C GLN A 32 -1.40 -0.15 24.73
N VAL A 33 -0.21 -0.21 24.16
CA VAL A 33 0.63 -1.40 24.16
C VAL A 33 1.82 -1.16 25.08
N GLN A 34 1.71 -1.63 26.32
CA GLN A 34 2.72 -1.38 27.37
C GLN A 34 4.07 -2.11 27.14
N LYS A 35 4.16 -3.01 26.15
CA LYS A 35 5.38 -3.79 25.86
C LYS A 35 5.87 -3.51 24.45
N SER A 36 7.13 -3.10 24.33
CA SER A 36 7.81 -2.81 23.06
C SER A 36 7.67 -3.94 22.04
N GLU A 37 7.82 -5.20 22.46
CA GLU A 37 7.66 -6.37 21.60
C GLU A 37 6.25 -6.51 21.01
N ARG A 38 5.22 -6.19 21.80
CA ARG A 38 3.83 -6.22 21.33
C ARG A 38 3.59 -5.11 20.32
N LEU A 39 4.14 -3.92 20.56
CA LEU A 39 4.06 -2.80 19.62
C LEU A 39 4.74 -3.16 18.30
N LEU A 40 5.93 -3.79 18.37
CA LEU A 40 6.65 -4.26 17.20
C LEU A 40 5.80 -5.24 16.37
N ARG A 41 5.19 -6.25 17.01
CA ARG A 41 4.32 -7.22 16.32
C ARG A 41 3.13 -6.53 15.64
N VAL A 42 2.51 -5.56 16.31
CA VAL A 42 1.40 -4.77 15.74
C VAL A 42 1.87 -3.99 14.52
N LEU A 43 2.97 -3.23 14.62
CA LEU A 43 3.53 -2.45 13.52
C LEU A 43 3.95 -3.32 12.33
N MET A 44 4.50 -4.51 12.62
CA MET A 44 4.82 -5.50 11.58
C MET A 44 3.55 -5.99 10.89
N GLY A 45 2.47 -6.27 11.63
CA GLY A 45 1.17 -6.61 11.06
C GLY A 45 0.61 -5.51 10.15
N PHE A 46 0.64 -4.25 10.59
CA PHE A 46 0.24 -3.12 9.76
C PHE A 46 1.09 -2.98 8.50
N THR A 47 2.40 -3.17 8.62
CA THR A 47 3.34 -3.12 7.50
C THR A 47 3.02 -4.20 6.48
N LEU A 48 2.82 -5.45 6.93
CA LEU A 48 2.44 -6.55 6.04
C LEU A 48 1.09 -6.31 5.37
N ALA A 49 0.09 -5.87 6.13
CA ALA A 49 -1.22 -5.53 5.59
C ALA A 49 -1.13 -4.44 4.51
N TYR A 50 -0.38 -3.37 4.78
CA TYR A 50 -0.15 -2.29 3.83
C TYR A 50 0.51 -2.80 2.54
N LEU A 51 1.56 -3.63 2.66
CA LEU A 51 2.22 -4.22 1.50
C LEU A 51 1.26 -5.09 0.69
N ILE A 52 0.48 -5.96 1.33
CA ILE A 52 -0.51 -6.81 0.66
C ILE A 52 -1.56 -5.96 -0.09
N VAL A 53 -2.04 -4.88 0.53
CA VAL A 53 -3.00 -3.96 -0.10
C VAL A 53 -2.36 -3.23 -1.28
N LEU A 54 -1.09 -2.81 -1.18
CA LEU A 54 -0.36 -2.24 -2.31
C LEU A 54 -0.25 -3.23 -3.48
N LEU A 55 0.02 -4.51 -3.20
CA LEU A 55 0.07 -5.54 -4.24
C LEU A 55 -1.28 -5.70 -4.94
N LEU A 56 -2.38 -5.66 -4.18
CA LEU A 56 -3.72 -5.68 -4.78
C LEU A 56 -3.95 -4.45 -5.67
N GLY A 57 -3.56 -3.25 -5.23
CA GLY A 57 -3.72 -2.03 -6.02
C GLY A 57 -2.85 -1.98 -7.27
N ALA A 58 -1.68 -2.62 -7.23
CA ALA A 58 -0.76 -2.74 -8.36
C ALA A 58 -1.18 -3.85 -9.33
N ASP A 59 -2.10 -4.72 -8.92
CA ASP A 59 -2.59 -5.83 -9.73
C ASP A 59 -3.22 -5.34 -11.04
N PRO A 60 -2.98 -6.02 -12.18
CA PRO A 60 -3.61 -5.71 -13.45
C PRO A 60 -5.14 -5.63 -13.39
N PHE A 61 -5.79 -6.37 -12.48
CA PHE A 61 -7.22 -6.23 -12.20
C PHE A 61 -7.57 -4.84 -11.68
N ALA A 62 -6.87 -4.37 -10.65
CA ALA A 62 -7.11 -3.05 -10.06
C ALA A 62 -6.75 -1.91 -11.03
N GLU A 63 -5.69 -2.07 -11.82
CA GLU A 63 -5.31 -1.11 -12.85
C GLU A 63 -6.42 -0.96 -13.92
N LYS A 64 -7.07 -2.06 -14.32
CA LYS A 64 -8.21 -2.03 -15.25
C LYS A 64 -9.45 -1.35 -14.66
N LEU A 65 -9.61 -1.39 -13.34
CA LEU A 65 -10.71 -0.73 -12.64
C LEU A 65 -10.45 0.76 -12.36
N ARG A 66 -9.23 1.27 -12.60
CA ARG A 66 -8.92 2.69 -12.37
C ARG A 66 -9.93 3.66 -12.99
N PRO A 67 -10.34 3.52 -14.28
CA PRO A 67 -11.29 4.46 -14.89
C PRO A 67 -12.65 4.52 -14.19
N TYR A 68 -13.01 3.49 -13.42
CA TYR A 68 -14.25 3.48 -12.63
C TYR A 68 -14.13 4.28 -11.33
N PHE A 69 -12.93 4.37 -10.75
CA PHE A 69 -12.69 5.06 -9.47
C PHE A 69 -12.11 6.47 -9.62
N GLU A 70 -11.46 6.76 -10.74
CA GLU A 70 -10.87 8.07 -11.00
C GLU A 70 -11.15 8.56 -12.41
N GLN A 71 -11.41 9.87 -12.53
CA GLN A 71 -11.32 10.56 -13.80
C GLN A 71 -9.89 11.04 -14.01
N GLN A 72 -9.24 10.59 -15.08
CA GLN A 72 -7.87 10.99 -15.39
C GLN A 72 -7.77 12.51 -15.61
N ARG A 73 -6.66 13.09 -15.17
CA ARG A 73 -6.40 14.52 -15.40
C ARG A 73 -6.16 14.78 -16.88
N ARG A 74 -6.66 15.91 -17.36
CA ARG A 74 -6.38 16.40 -18.72
C ARG A 74 -4.91 16.78 -18.93
N LYS A 75 -4.23 17.27 -17.88
CA LYS A 75 -2.81 17.63 -17.91
C LYS A 75 -2.03 16.80 -16.88
N PRO A 76 -0.84 16.29 -17.22
CA PRO A 76 -0.04 15.50 -16.30
C PRO A 76 0.45 16.37 -15.13
N ARG A 77 0.54 15.79 -13.93
CA ARG A 77 1.19 16.39 -12.77
C ARG A 77 2.22 15.39 -12.26
N HIS A 78 3.46 15.84 -12.03
CA HIS A 78 4.57 14.96 -11.61
C HIS A 78 4.74 13.73 -12.53
N GLY A 79 4.60 13.93 -13.85
CA GLY A 79 4.78 12.86 -14.85
C GLY A 79 3.63 11.86 -14.98
N THR A 80 2.49 12.06 -14.30
CA THR A 80 1.33 11.17 -14.41
C THR A 80 0.00 11.92 -14.53
N CYS A 81 -0.94 11.33 -15.26
CA CYS A 81 -2.34 11.78 -15.33
C CYS A 81 -3.24 11.06 -14.31
N LYS A 82 -2.71 10.04 -13.62
CA LYS A 82 -3.38 9.31 -12.53
C LYS A 82 -3.64 10.25 -11.35
N VAL A 83 -4.80 10.12 -10.72
CA VAL A 83 -5.21 10.98 -9.60
C VAL A 83 -5.00 10.25 -8.28
N LEU A 84 -5.48 9.03 -8.20
CA LEU A 84 -5.46 8.16 -7.04
C LEU A 84 -4.17 7.35 -7.01
N SER A 85 -3.62 7.26 -5.80
CA SER A 85 -2.50 6.38 -5.50
C SER A 85 -2.90 4.91 -5.69
N VAL A 86 -1.92 4.03 -5.85
CA VAL A 86 -2.12 2.58 -5.90
C VAL A 86 -2.88 2.09 -4.66
N LEU A 87 -2.51 2.58 -3.47
CA LEU A 87 -3.18 2.28 -2.21
C LEU A 87 -4.66 2.70 -2.26
N SER A 88 -4.94 3.90 -2.75
CA SER A 88 -6.30 4.43 -2.83
C SER A 88 -7.18 3.56 -3.74
N ILE A 89 -6.66 3.11 -4.88
CA ILE A 89 -7.39 2.19 -5.77
C ILE A 89 -7.66 0.85 -5.05
N ALA A 90 -6.66 0.28 -4.38
CA ALA A 90 -6.82 -0.96 -3.63
C ALA A 90 -7.92 -0.86 -2.57
N LEU A 91 -7.95 0.24 -1.81
CA LEU A 91 -8.97 0.48 -0.79
C LEU A 91 -10.36 0.61 -1.41
N GLN A 92 -10.49 1.32 -2.54
CA GLN A 92 -11.78 1.41 -3.26
C GLN A 92 -12.26 0.04 -3.75
N VAL A 93 -11.36 -0.78 -4.30
CA VAL A 93 -11.66 -2.16 -4.71
C VAL A 93 -12.10 -3.04 -3.55
N LEU A 94 -11.51 -2.86 -2.36
CA LEU A 94 -11.89 -3.61 -1.15
C LEU A 94 -13.21 -3.12 -0.53
N CYS A 95 -13.53 -1.84 -0.66
CA CYS A 95 -14.74 -1.24 -0.09
C CYS A 95 -15.99 -1.38 -1.00
N ASP A 96 -15.82 -1.58 -2.31
CA ASP A 96 -16.93 -1.71 -3.25
C ASP A 96 -17.43 -3.17 -3.35
N ALA A 97 -18.66 -3.40 -2.86
CA ALA A 97 -19.31 -4.72 -2.85
C ALA A 97 -19.40 -5.38 -4.24
N ARG A 98 -19.40 -4.59 -5.33
CA ARG A 98 -19.43 -5.12 -6.70
C ARG A 98 -18.19 -5.95 -7.03
N TRP A 99 -17.06 -5.64 -6.39
CA TRP A 99 -15.77 -6.25 -6.66
C TRP A 99 -15.29 -7.19 -5.56
N GLU A 100 -16.03 -7.32 -4.45
CA GLU A 100 -15.62 -8.07 -3.26
C GLU A 100 -15.12 -9.48 -3.58
N GLN A 101 -15.92 -10.27 -4.32
CA GLN A 101 -15.56 -11.64 -4.67
C GLN A 101 -14.25 -11.72 -5.47
N ARG A 102 -14.09 -10.81 -6.43
CA ARG A 102 -12.90 -10.79 -7.30
C ARG A 102 -11.68 -10.25 -6.57
N ALA A 103 -11.85 -9.22 -5.75
CA ALA A 103 -10.82 -8.70 -4.86
C ALA A 103 -10.32 -9.79 -3.91
N ARG A 104 -11.24 -10.51 -3.25
CA ARG A 104 -10.92 -11.64 -2.36
C ARG A 104 -10.14 -12.74 -3.09
N LYS A 105 -10.59 -13.14 -4.29
CA LYS A 105 -9.88 -14.13 -5.10
C LYS A 105 -8.45 -13.69 -5.41
N ARG A 106 -8.26 -12.46 -5.89
CA ARG A 106 -6.92 -11.92 -6.18
C ARG A 106 -6.03 -11.83 -4.93
N LEU A 107 -6.60 -11.45 -3.79
CA LEU A 107 -5.88 -11.37 -2.53
C LEU A 107 -5.39 -12.76 -2.09
N ILE A 108 -6.21 -13.79 -2.21
CA ILE A 108 -5.82 -15.19 -1.95
C ILE A 108 -4.70 -15.63 -2.91
N GLU A 109 -4.80 -15.31 -4.20
CA GLU A 109 -3.76 -15.63 -5.19
C GLU A 109 -2.43 -14.95 -4.87
N ILE A 110 -2.45 -13.67 -4.49
CA ILE A 110 -1.26 -12.92 -4.04
C ILE A 110 -0.65 -13.60 -2.82
N LEU A 111 -1.45 -13.90 -1.79
CA LEU A 111 -0.97 -14.56 -0.57
C LEU A 111 -0.39 -15.94 -0.86
N ALA A 112 -1.04 -16.75 -1.69
CA ALA A 112 -0.57 -18.08 -2.07
C ALA A 112 0.78 -18.01 -2.80
N ARG A 113 0.97 -17.04 -3.70
CA ARG A 113 2.26 -16.83 -4.38
C ARG A 113 3.37 -16.43 -3.42
N LEU A 114 3.08 -15.51 -2.51
CA LEU A 114 4.04 -15.07 -1.49
C LEU A 114 4.43 -16.25 -0.58
N ALA A 115 3.47 -17.05 -0.14
CA ALA A 115 3.71 -18.25 0.68
C ALA A 115 4.54 -19.31 -0.06
N GLN A 116 4.41 -19.40 -1.38
CA GLN A 116 5.21 -20.31 -2.24
C GLN A 116 6.58 -19.75 -2.61
N GLY A 117 6.97 -18.56 -2.11
CA GLY A 117 8.25 -17.94 -2.45
C GLY A 117 8.37 -17.48 -3.91
N ARG A 118 7.25 -17.37 -4.65
CA ARG A 118 7.23 -16.99 -6.08
C ARG A 118 7.31 -15.48 -6.32
N GLY A 119 7.59 -14.71 -5.28
CA GLY A 119 7.76 -13.26 -5.32
C GLY A 119 6.51 -12.48 -5.75
N VAL A 120 6.76 -11.25 -6.19
CA VAL A 120 5.74 -10.19 -6.40
C VAL A 120 5.29 -10.07 -7.87
N ALA A 121 5.73 -10.96 -8.76
CA ALA A 121 5.35 -10.88 -10.17
C ALA A 121 3.81 -10.88 -10.30
N LEU A 122 3.27 -9.74 -10.73
CA LEU A 122 1.84 -9.49 -10.78
C LEU A 122 1.22 -10.40 -11.84
N LEU A 123 0.25 -11.21 -11.43
CA LEU A 123 -0.44 -12.15 -12.31
C LEU A 123 -1.18 -11.39 -13.42
N PRO A 124 -1.19 -11.85 -14.68
CA PRO A 124 -2.00 -11.23 -15.72
C PRO A 124 -3.47 -11.16 -15.28
N ALA A 125 -4.18 -10.09 -15.66
CA ALA A 125 -5.55 -9.78 -15.22
C ALA A 125 -6.58 -10.86 -15.58
N PHE A 126 -6.23 -11.74 -16.53
CA PHE A 126 -7.03 -12.83 -17.07
C PHE A 126 -6.09 -14.01 -17.37
N SER A 127 -6.50 -15.22 -17.03
CA SER A 127 -6.06 -16.42 -17.76
C SER A 127 -6.71 -16.38 -19.15
N PRO A 128 -6.08 -16.91 -20.21
CA PRO A 128 -6.73 -17.04 -21.52
C PRO A 128 -8.06 -17.80 -21.42
#